data_AF-A0AAQ1CC44-F1
#
_entry.id   AF-A0AAQ1CC44-F1
#
_cell.length_a   1.000
_cell.length_b   1.000
_cell.length_c   1.000
_cell.angle_alpha   90.00
_cell.angle_beta   90.00
_cell.angle_gamma   90.00
#
_symmetry.space_group_name_H-M   'P 1'
#
loop_
_entity.id
_entity.type
_entity.pdbx_description
1 polymer ?
#
loop_
_entity_poly.entity_id
_entity_poly.type
_entity_poly.pdbx_seq_one_letter_code
_entity_poly.pdbx_strand_id
1 'polypeptide(L)'
;MTRKNIPNYVTHPRYGSTPLVSKDEVPACTIDSAHWRYSSLQYFPETAIFADTSKQNFAIYPRKIYVDIEETCEVCSRPFIFYAQEQKHWFEDLGFWIDAHCTRCVECRKKDQSTRFMHKRYQEFIALKEQTNPQNKELKQIAIKLYKLGYIRNPNKLNIDTGS
;
A
#
# COMPACT_ATOMS: atom_id res chain seq x y z
N MET A 1 -2.28 30.22 -20.90
CA MET A 1 -1.94 29.32 -19.78
C MET A 1 -2.96 28.19 -19.76
N THR A 2 -2.62 27.06 -20.38
CA THR A 2 -3.46 25.86 -20.42
C THR A 2 -3.65 25.34 -18.99
N ARG A 3 -4.90 25.27 -18.52
CA ARG A 3 -5.25 24.58 -17.27
C ARG A 3 -4.74 23.14 -17.41
N LYS A 4 -3.62 22.82 -16.75
CA LYS A 4 -3.11 21.45 -16.66
C LYS A 4 -4.24 20.64 -16.02
N ASN A 5 -4.80 19.69 -16.76
CA ASN A 5 -5.87 18.84 -16.25
C ASN A 5 -5.26 18.03 -15.10
N ILE A 6 -5.58 18.39 -13.85
CA ILE A 6 -5.03 17.71 -12.68
C ILE A 6 -5.69 16.33 -12.64
N PRO A 7 -4.92 15.22 -12.71
CA PRO A 7 -5.49 13.89 -12.64
C PRO A 7 -6.30 13.72 -11.35
N ASN A 8 -7.42 13.02 -11.43
CA ASN A 8 -8.20 12.67 -10.23
C ASN A 8 -7.51 11.51 -9.50
N TYR A 9 -6.57 11.84 -8.61
CA TYR A 9 -5.81 10.87 -7.84
C TYR A 9 -6.68 10.13 -6.81
N VAL A 10 -6.33 8.87 -6.54
CA VAL A 10 -6.93 8.12 -5.42
C VAL A 10 -6.65 8.84 -4.10
N THR A 11 -7.69 9.11 -3.32
CA THR A 11 -7.58 9.78 -2.02
C THR A 11 -6.89 8.89 -0.99
N HIS A 12 -5.73 9.35 -0.51
CA HIS A 12 -5.04 8.78 0.62
C HIS A 12 -5.72 9.17 1.95
N PRO A 13 -6.02 8.22 2.85
CA PRO A 13 -6.76 8.49 4.09
C PRO A 13 -6.05 9.46 5.05
N ARG A 14 -4.72 9.61 4.92
CA ARG A 14 -3.91 10.50 5.76
C ARG A 14 -3.48 11.79 5.04
N TYR A 15 -3.30 11.75 3.72
CA TYR A 15 -2.62 12.82 2.98
C TYR A 15 -3.52 13.50 1.94
N GLY A 16 -4.75 13.01 1.74
CA GLY A 16 -5.68 13.56 0.75
C GLY A 16 -5.39 13.06 -0.66
N SER A 17 -5.72 13.85 -1.67
CA SER A 17 -5.61 13.49 -3.10
C SER A 17 -4.78 14.49 -3.91
N THR A 18 -4.01 15.35 -3.24
CA THR A 18 -3.13 16.34 -3.87
C THR A 18 -1.72 16.20 -3.32
N PRO A 19 -0.68 16.64 -4.05
CA PRO A 19 0.68 16.69 -3.54
C PRO A 19 0.78 17.52 -2.25
N LEU A 20 1.61 17.09 -1.31
CA LEU A 20 1.79 17.72 -0.01
C LEU A 20 3.06 18.57 0.01
N VAL A 21 2.88 19.87 -0.18
CA VAL A 21 3.99 20.84 -0.19
C VAL A 21 4.75 20.78 1.14
N SER A 22 6.07 20.62 1.04
CA SER A 22 6.98 20.59 2.18
C SER A 22 7.35 22.01 2.59
N LYS A 23 7.80 22.15 3.84
CA LYS A 23 8.45 23.39 4.32
C LYS A 23 9.95 23.39 4.03
N ASP A 24 10.51 22.25 3.66
CA ASP A 24 11.93 22.10 3.40
C ASP A 24 12.28 22.68 2.02
N GLU A 25 13.27 23.55 1.98
CA GLU A 25 13.83 24.06 0.72
C GLU A 25 14.92 23.12 0.24
N VAL A 26 14.57 22.20 -0.68
CA VAL A 26 15.52 21.26 -1.28
C VAL A 26 15.87 21.70 -2.71
N PRO A 27 17.15 21.96 -3.04
CA PRO A 27 17.55 22.29 -4.40
C PRO A 27 17.23 21.18 -5.39
N ALA A 28 16.79 21.53 -6.61
CA ALA A 28 16.42 20.55 -7.64
C ALA A 28 17.54 19.54 -7.95
N CYS A 29 18.79 19.99 -8.06
CA CYS A 29 19.94 19.09 -8.30
C CYS A 29 20.14 18.04 -7.19
N THR A 30 19.77 18.37 -5.94
CA THR A 30 19.81 17.45 -4.81
C THR A 30 18.71 16.40 -4.93
N ILE A 31 17.52 16.79 -5.41
CA ILE A 31 16.42 15.87 -5.68
C ILE A 31 16.83 14.91 -6.79
N ASP A 32 17.28 15.43 -7.94
CA ASP A 32 17.57 14.63 -9.13
C ASP A 32 18.67 13.58 -8.89
N SER A 33 19.65 13.91 -8.04
CA SER A 33 20.74 13.00 -7.66
C SER A 33 20.43 12.09 -6.47
N ALA A 34 19.28 12.27 -5.80
CA ALA A 34 18.96 11.50 -4.60
C ALA A 34 18.47 10.07 -4.87
N HIS A 35 17.98 9.78 -6.08
CA HIS A 35 17.60 8.42 -6.48
C HIS A 35 17.54 8.27 -8.01
N TRP A 36 18.12 7.20 -8.55
CA TRP A 36 18.23 6.95 -10.00
C TRP A 36 16.88 6.99 -10.74
N ARG A 37 15.82 6.49 -10.09
CA ARG A 37 14.46 6.40 -10.66
C ARG A 37 13.79 7.76 -10.89
N TYR A 38 14.25 8.83 -10.24
CA TYR A 38 13.64 10.16 -10.41
C TYR A 38 13.75 10.67 -11.84
N SER A 39 14.81 10.29 -12.56
CA SER A 39 14.99 10.63 -13.98
C SER A 39 13.85 10.14 -14.89
N SER A 40 13.11 9.10 -14.47
CA SER A 40 12.06 8.46 -15.27
C SER A 40 10.65 8.63 -14.70
N LEU A 41 10.49 9.33 -13.58
CA LEU A 41 9.21 9.45 -12.87
C LEU A 41 8.67 10.87 -12.93
N GLN A 42 7.34 10.98 -12.90
CA GLN A 42 6.69 12.24 -12.57
C GLN A 42 6.64 12.39 -11.05
N TYR A 43 7.31 13.42 -10.53
CA TYR A 43 7.30 13.79 -9.11
C TYR A 43 7.07 15.28 -8.93
N PHE A 44 6.81 15.69 -7.69
CA PHE A 44 6.52 17.07 -7.30
C PHE A 44 7.69 17.61 -6.45
N PRO A 45 8.63 18.39 -7.01
CA PRO A 45 9.83 18.86 -6.30
C PRO A 45 9.53 19.63 -5.01
N GLU A 46 8.44 20.39 -4.99
CA GLU A 46 7.98 21.20 -3.85
C GLU A 46 7.54 20.38 -2.62
N THR A 47 7.45 19.07 -2.76
CA THR A 47 7.06 18.12 -1.70
C THR A 47 8.26 17.42 -1.06
N ALA A 48 9.48 17.82 -1.46
CA ALA A 48 10.71 17.19 -1.03
C ALA A 48 10.88 17.25 0.50
N ILE A 49 11.28 16.13 1.10
CA ILE A 49 11.66 16.02 2.51
C ILE A 49 12.96 15.25 2.66
N PHE A 50 13.71 15.57 3.71
CA PHE A 50 14.92 14.83 4.06
C PHE A 50 14.61 13.46 4.68
N ALA A 51 15.38 12.46 4.25
CA ALA A 51 15.35 11.12 4.79
C ALA A 51 16.38 10.95 5.91
N ASP A 52 16.09 10.05 6.85
CA ASP A 52 17.08 9.53 7.80
C ASP A 52 17.70 8.25 7.23
N THR A 53 18.84 8.40 6.57
CA THR A 53 19.50 7.29 5.87
C THR A 53 20.01 6.21 6.83
N SER A 54 20.14 6.50 8.13
CA SER A 54 20.59 5.52 9.12
C SER A 54 19.55 4.44 9.41
N LYS A 55 18.29 4.68 9.05
CA LYS A 55 17.16 3.78 9.27
C LYS A 55 16.77 2.96 8.03
N GLN A 56 17.44 3.19 6.90
CA GLN A 56 17.07 2.58 5.63
C GLN A 56 17.75 1.22 5.42
N ASN A 57 17.01 0.30 4.80
CA ASN A 57 17.56 -0.94 4.25
C ASN A 57 17.93 -0.74 2.77
N PHE A 58 19.21 -0.73 2.44
CA PHE A 58 19.71 -0.50 1.08
C PHE A 58 20.94 -1.37 0.76
N ALA A 59 21.11 -1.71 -0.52
CA ALA A 59 22.23 -2.54 -0.98
C ALA A 59 23.48 -1.72 -1.35
N ILE A 60 23.29 -0.58 -2.04
CA ILE A 60 24.40 0.21 -2.59
C ILE A 60 24.43 1.62 -1.99
N TYR A 61 23.37 2.41 -2.22
CA TYR A 61 23.28 3.78 -1.72
C TYR A 61 21.92 4.05 -1.09
N PRO A 62 21.85 4.81 0.01
CA PRO A 62 20.60 5.22 0.61
C PRO A 62 19.91 6.30 -0.24
N ARG A 63 18.61 6.47 -0.01
CA ARG A 63 17.82 7.53 -0.63
C ARG A 63 17.79 8.75 0.28
N LYS A 64 18.44 9.84 -0.10
CA LYS A 64 18.63 11.01 0.77
C LYS A 64 17.39 11.92 0.87
N ILE A 65 16.57 11.92 -0.17
CA ILE A 65 15.40 12.79 -0.31
C ILE A 65 14.22 11.93 -0.75
N TYR A 66 13.05 12.16 -0.16
CA TYR A 66 11.78 11.68 -0.67
C TYR A 66 10.99 12.84 -1.27
N VAL A 67 10.22 12.56 -2.32
CA VAL A 67 9.29 13.49 -2.99
C VAL A 67 7.99 12.76 -3.24
N ASP A 68 6.86 13.44 -3.33
CA ASP A 68 5.61 12.87 -3.81
C ASP A 68 5.80 12.43 -5.26
N ILE A 69 5.46 11.17 -5.53
CA ILE A 69 5.61 10.53 -6.85
C ILE A 69 4.22 10.18 -7.36
N GLU A 70 3.94 10.53 -8.62
CA GLU A 70 2.77 10.02 -9.32
C GLU A 70 3.05 8.59 -9.81
N GLU A 71 2.17 7.67 -9.44
CA GLU A 71 2.20 6.27 -9.86
C GLU A 71 0.83 5.87 -10.42
N THR A 72 0.80 4.81 -11.23
CA THR A 72 -0.45 4.21 -11.74
C THR A 72 -0.69 2.87 -11.06
N CYS A 73 -1.88 2.69 -10.47
CA CYS A 73 -2.18 1.45 -9.74
C CYS A 73 -2.34 0.26 -10.71
N GLU A 74 -1.54 -0.79 -10.54
CA GLU A 74 -1.59 -1.99 -11.40
C GLU A 74 -2.94 -2.73 -11.36
N VAL A 75 -3.75 -2.53 -10.31
CA VAL A 75 -5.03 -3.24 -10.11
C VAL A 75 -6.22 -2.44 -10.65
N CYS A 76 -6.33 -1.16 -10.30
CA CYS A 76 -7.48 -0.33 -10.66
C CYS A 76 -7.19 0.69 -11.75
N SER A 77 -5.95 0.76 -12.24
CA SER A 77 -5.46 1.69 -13.27
C SER A 77 -5.64 3.19 -12.96
N ARG A 78 -6.12 3.55 -11.75
CA ARG A 78 -6.22 4.95 -11.33
C ARG A 78 -4.85 5.49 -10.94
N PRO A 79 -4.55 6.75 -11.29
CA PRO A 79 -3.36 7.42 -10.80
C PRO A 79 -3.47 7.64 -9.29
N PHE A 80 -2.36 7.58 -8.58
CA PHE A 80 -2.28 7.88 -7.16
C PHE A 80 -0.92 8.47 -6.83
N ILE A 81 -0.84 9.14 -5.67
CA ILE A 81 0.41 9.71 -5.18
C ILE A 81 1.01 8.76 -4.15
N PHE A 82 2.26 8.35 -4.37
CA PHE A 82 3.08 7.76 -3.33
C PHE A 82 3.77 8.90 -2.59
N TYR A 83 3.23 9.26 -1.43
CA TYR A 83 3.63 10.47 -0.72
C TYR A 83 5.04 10.37 -0.14
N ALA A 84 5.77 11.48 -0.09
CA ALA A 84 7.09 11.57 0.52
C ALA A 84 7.06 11.11 1.99
N GLN A 85 6.04 11.53 2.72
CA GLN A 85 5.82 11.09 4.11
C GLN A 85 5.46 9.61 4.22
N GLU A 86 4.79 9.05 3.20
CA GLU A 86 4.51 7.62 3.16
C GLU A 86 5.77 6.81 2.90
N GLN A 87 6.62 7.29 1.99
CA GLN A 87 7.94 6.71 1.69
C GLN A 87 8.82 6.70 2.93
N LYS A 88 8.87 7.81 3.66
CA LYS A 88 9.61 7.91 4.92
C LYS A 88 9.18 6.82 5.90
N HIS A 89 7.88 6.67 6.12
CA HIS A 89 7.36 5.61 6.98
C HIS A 89 7.67 4.20 6.48
N TRP A 90 7.54 3.96 5.17
CA TRP A 90 7.83 2.66 4.56
C TRP A 90 9.29 2.23 4.75
N PHE A 91 10.23 3.12 4.44
CA PHE A 91 11.63 2.77 4.38
C PHE A 91 12.35 2.89 5.73
N GLU A 92 11.92 3.81 6.59
CA GLU A 92 12.58 4.06 7.89
C GLU A 92 11.90 3.34 9.07
N ASP A 93 10.58 3.18 9.05
CA ASP A 93 9.86 2.58 10.18
C ASP A 93 9.44 1.13 9.91
N LEU A 94 8.93 0.83 8.70
CA LEU A 94 8.51 -0.51 8.32
C LEU A 94 9.67 -1.38 7.79
N GLY A 95 10.82 -0.77 7.50
CA GLY A 95 12.03 -1.46 7.05
C GLY A 95 11.92 -2.06 5.65
N PHE A 96 11.05 -1.53 4.78
CA PHE A 96 11.08 -1.91 3.37
C PHE A 96 12.43 -1.51 2.76
N TRP A 97 12.92 -2.32 1.82
CA TRP A 97 14.10 -1.95 1.03
C TRP A 97 13.81 -0.68 0.23
N ILE A 98 14.78 0.23 0.13
CA ILE A 98 14.60 1.52 -0.57
C ILE A 98 14.21 1.38 -2.04
N ASP A 99 14.57 0.25 -2.67
CA ASP A 99 14.27 -0.07 -4.06
C ASP A 99 12.85 -0.67 -4.21
N ALA A 100 12.12 -0.87 -3.12
CA ALA A 100 10.73 -1.32 -3.19
C ALA A 100 9.83 -0.25 -3.82
N HIS A 101 8.85 -0.70 -4.61
CA HIS A 101 7.95 0.19 -5.34
C HIS A 101 6.52 0.07 -4.82
N CYS A 102 5.87 1.22 -4.66
CA CYS A 102 4.44 1.26 -4.40
C CYS A 102 3.71 1.10 -5.73
N THR A 103 3.34 -0.12 -6.11
CA THR A 103 2.65 -0.39 -7.41
C THR A 103 1.12 -0.36 -7.30
N ARG A 104 0.60 -0.22 -6.08
CA ARG A 104 -0.84 -0.26 -5.78
C ARG A 104 -1.27 0.93 -4.93
N CYS A 105 -2.38 1.56 -5.31
CA CYS A 105 -2.98 2.62 -4.49
C CYS A 105 -3.41 2.09 -3.12
N VAL A 106 -3.59 3.00 -2.15
CA VAL A 106 -3.92 2.64 -0.76
C VAL A 106 -5.19 1.81 -0.64
N GLU A 107 -6.21 2.07 -1.45
CA GLU A 107 -7.46 1.30 -1.43
C GLU A 107 -7.21 -0.15 -1.88
N CYS A 108 -6.45 -0.35 -2.94
CA CYS A 108 -6.09 -1.68 -3.44
C CYS A 108 -5.18 -2.43 -2.46
N ARG A 109 -4.21 -1.74 -1.84
CA ARG A 109 -3.37 -2.35 -0.78
C ARG A 109 -4.19 -2.77 0.44
N LYS A 110 -5.13 -1.94 0.89
CA LYS A 110 -6.03 -2.30 2.01
C LYS A 110 -6.94 -3.47 1.68
N LYS A 111 -7.49 -3.54 0.47
CA LYS A 111 -8.28 -4.68 0.00
C LYS A 111 -7.45 -5.96 -0.01
N ASP A 112 -6.24 -5.92 -0.55
CA ASP A 112 -5.30 -7.05 -0.58
C ASP A 112 -4.95 -7.53 0.84
N GLN A 113 -4.59 -6.60 1.74
CA GLN A 113 -4.32 -6.91 3.14
C GLN A 113 -5.51 -7.57 3.84
N SER A 114 -6.73 -7.04 3.63
CA SER A 114 -7.96 -7.63 4.19
C SER A 114 -8.18 -9.05 3.68
N THR A 115 -8.00 -9.27 2.38
CA THR A 115 -8.08 -10.60 1.77
C THR A 115 -7.04 -11.56 2.35
N ARG A 116 -5.77 -11.15 2.45
CA ARG A 116 -4.70 -11.96 3.04
C ARG A 116 -4.99 -12.32 4.50
N PHE A 117 -5.49 -11.36 5.27
CA PHE A 117 -5.91 -11.58 6.65
C PHE A 117 -7.04 -12.63 6.72
N MET A 118 -8.08 -12.48 5.89
CA MET A 118 -9.18 -13.45 5.81
C MET A 118 -8.67 -14.86 5.43
N HIS A 119 -7.76 -14.97 4.47
CA HIS A 119 -7.15 -16.24 4.11
C HIS A 119 -6.39 -16.88 5.27
N LYS A 120 -5.51 -16.10 5.94
CA LYS A 120 -4.75 -16.60 7.09
C LYS A 120 -5.68 -17.12 8.18
N ARG A 121 -6.70 -16.31 8.54
CA ARG A 121 -7.68 -16.64 9.57
C ARG A 121 -8.51 -17.87 9.23
N TYR A 122 -8.90 -18.02 7.96
CA TYR A 122 -9.57 -19.22 7.46
C TYR A 122 -8.71 -20.48 7.60
N GLN A 123 -7.42 -20.40 7.25
CA GLN A 123 -6.49 -21.52 7.39
C GLN A 123 -6.25 -21.89 8.86
N GLU A 124 -6.10 -20.89 9.74
CA GLU A 124 -5.96 -21.11 11.19
C GLU A 124 -7.13 -21.92 11.75
N PHE A 125 -8.37 -21.56 11.41
CA PHE A 125 -9.55 -22.27 11.91
C PHE A 125 -9.71 -23.68 11.33
N ILE A 126 -9.44 -23.88 10.04
CA ILE A 126 -9.49 -25.22 9.45
C ILE A 126 -8.45 -26.16 10.05
N ALA A 127 -7.30 -25.64 10.48
CA ALA A 127 -6.26 -26.44 11.10
C ALA A 127 -6.59 -26.86 12.55
N LEU A 128 -7.58 -26.23 13.20
CA LEU A 128 -8.03 -26.64 14.53
C LEU A 128 -8.75 -27.98 14.47
N LYS A 129 -8.35 -28.92 15.34
CA LYS A 129 -8.99 -30.25 15.47
C LYS A 129 -10.45 -30.15 15.92
N GLU A 130 -10.73 -29.21 16.81
CA GLU A 130 -12.07 -28.90 17.30
C GLU A 130 -12.22 -27.38 17.35
N GLN A 131 -13.36 -26.88 16.86
CA GLN A 131 -13.68 -25.45 16.81
C GLN A 131 -14.87 -25.17 17.72
N THR A 132 -14.84 -24.02 18.41
CA THR A 132 -15.99 -23.57 19.21
C THR A 132 -17.08 -22.96 18.33
N ASN A 133 -18.33 -22.92 18.80
CA ASN A 133 -19.44 -22.30 18.07
C ASN A 133 -19.13 -20.86 17.57
N PRO A 134 -18.52 -19.96 18.38
CA PRO A 134 -18.09 -18.65 17.90
C PRO A 134 -17.07 -18.70 16.75
N GLN A 135 -16.11 -19.63 16.81
CA GLN A 135 -15.10 -19.83 15.76
C GLN A 135 -15.74 -20.36 14.48
N ASN A 136 -16.70 -21.28 14.58
CA ASN A 136 -17.46 -21.78 13.43
C ASN A 136 -18.28 -20.67 12.76
N LYS A 137 -18.88 -19.78 13.55
CA LYS A 137 -19.58 -18.60 13.04
C LYS A 137 -18.64 -17.65 12.29
N GLU A 138 -17.47 -17.35 12.85
CA GLU A 138 -16.45 -16.54 12.20
C GLU A 138 -15.94 -17.20 10.91
N LEU A 139 -15.62 -18.50 10.96
CA LEU A 139 -15.17 -19.29 9.82
C LEU A 139 -16.19 -19.26 8.67
N LYS A 140 -17.49 -19.44 8.98
CA LYS A 140 -18.56 -19.38 7.99
C LYS A 140 -18.66 -18.01 7.34
N GLN A 141 -18.57 -16.93 8.11
CA GLN A 141 -18.58 -15.57 7.59
C GLN A 141 -17.38 -15.29 6.66
N ILE A 142 -16.19 -15.74 7.05
CA ILE A 142 -14.98 -15.62 6.23
C ILE A 142 -15.15 -16.44 4.94
N ALA A 143 -15.63 -17.67 5.03
CA ALA A 143 -15.85 -18.54 3.87
C ALA A 143 -16.82 -17.91 2.86
N ILE A 144 -17.93 -17.32 3.33
CA ILE A 144 -18.89 -16.61 2.46
C ILE A 144 -18.24 -15.41 1.77
N LYS A 145 -17.43 -14.61 2.49
CA LYS A 145 -16.72 -13.46 1.90
C LYS A 145 -15.73 -13.91 0.83
N LEU A 146 -14.92 -14.92 1.12
CA LEU A 146 -13.95 -15.48 0.17
C LEU A 146 -14.63 -16.13 -1.03
N TYR A 147 -15.80 -16.76 -0.86
CA TYR A 147 -16.61 -17.29 -1.96
C TYR A 147 -17.12 -16.17 -2.88
N LYS A 148 -17.69 -15.11 -2.31
CA LYS A 148 -18.16 -13.93 -3.08
C LYS A 148 -17.03 -13.24 -3.85
N LEU A 149 -15.82 -13.24 -3.30
CA LEU A 149 -14.62 -12.71 -3.95
C LEU A 149 -14.01 -13.69 -4.99
N GLY A 150 -14.55 -14.90 -5.13
CA GLY A 150 -14.10 -15.90 -6.10
C GLY A 150 -12.87 -16.74 -5.67
N TYR A 151 -12.38 -16.57 -4.43
CA TYR A 151 -11.24 -17.32 -3.89
C TYR A 151 -11.63 -18.74 -3.46
N ILE A 152 -12.85 -18.94 -2.98
CA ILE A 152 -13.43 -20.25 -2.72
C ILE A 152 -14.44 -20.55 -3.83
N ARG A 153 -14.26 -21.65 -4.54
CA ARG A 153 -15.17 -22.07 -5.63
C ARG A 153 -16.12 -23.20 -5.24
N ASN A 154 -15.76 -23.98 -4.22
CA ASN A 154 -16.57 -25.12 -3.78
C ASN A 154 -17.61 -24.66 -2.72
N PRO A 155 -18.92 -24.70 -3.03
CA PRO A 155 -19.97 -24.26 -2.11
C PRO A 155 -20.07 -25.15 -0.86
N ASN A 156 -19.61 -26.41 -0.90
CA ASN A 156 -19.61 -27.28 0.27
C ASN A 156 -18.74 -26.73 1.41
N LYS A 157 -17.75 -25.88 1.10
CA LYS A 157 -16.92 -25.20 2.10
C LYS A 157 -17.67 -24.13 2.91
N LEU A 158 -18.95 -23.88 2.59
CA LEU A 158 -19.83 -22.96 3.31
C LEU A 158 -20.71 -23.70 4.34
N ASN A 159 -20.78 -25.04 4.27
CA ASN A 159 -21.56 -25.88 5.17
C ASN A 159 -20.78 -26.12 6.47
N ILE A 160 -20.66 -25.06 7.25
CA ILE A 160 -20.05 -25.07 8.58
C ILE A 160 -21.17 -25.00 9.61
N ASP A 161 -21.20 -25.98 10.51
CA ASP A 161 -22.16 -26.05 11.61
C ASP A 161 -21.80 -25.03 12.69
N THR A 162 -22.66 -24.04 12.88
CA THR A 162 -22.39 -22.92 13.78
C THR A 162 -22.87 -23.14 15.20
N GLY A 163 -23.62 -24.22 15.48
CA GLY A 163 -24.34 -24.45 16.73
C GLY A 163 -25.38 -23.36 17.00
N SER A 164 -26.63 -23.74 17.23
CA SER A 164 -27.67 -22.80 17.64
C SER A 164 -27.43 -22.30 19.06
#